data_AF-A0A1M5PDZ9-F1
#
_entry.id   AF-A0A1M5PDZ9-F1
#
_cell.length_a   1.000
_cell.length_b   1.000
_cell.length_c   1.000
_cell.angle_alpha   90.00
_cell.angle_beta   90.00
_cell.angle_gamma   90.00
#
_symmetry.space_group_name_H-M   'P 1'
#
loop_
_entity.id
_entity.type
_entity.pdbx_description
1 polymer ?
#
loop_
_entity_poly.entity_id
_entity_poly.type
_entity_poly.pdbx_seq_one_letter_code
_entity_poly.pdbx_strand_id
1 'polypeptide(L)'
;MDAKGKYTRLVQNVKENIDRNAALKKRIENRNQHQSKNKDLWQKVNLDTLVEKFAPNSVPEINDSGKIIFHTPGSNVQLVAEATIGCVRIERLDISGQRRYLDLDGVLRNNITINGKTRGRTKEEYELATHFRIMKLEEMGKE
;
A
#
# COMPACT_ATOMS: atom_id res chain seq x y z
N MET A 1 6.47 -12.20 -15.49
CA MET A 1 6.44 -10.81 -15.01
C MET A 1 6.32 -10.83 -13.50
N ASP A 2 7.23 -10.14 -12.84
CA ASP A 2 7.26 -10.01 -11.37
C ASP A 2 6.12 -9.10 -10.87
N ALA A 3 6.02 -8.93 -9.55
CA ALA A 3 4.94 -8.15 -8.95
C ALA A 3 5.04 -6.66 -9.32
N LYS A 4 6.26 -6.12 -9.36
CA LYS A 4 6.52 -4.73 -9.74
C LYS A 4 6.12 -4.45 -11.18
N GLY A 5 6.41 -5.35 -12.12
CA GLY A 5 6.00 -5.25 -13.51
C GLY A 5 4.49 -5.30 -13.65
N LYS A 6 3.83 -6.26 -12.98
CA LYS A 6 2.34 -6.36 -12.96
C LYS A 6 1.71 -5.08 -12.42
N TYR A 7 2.24 -4.57 -11.29
CA TYR A 7 1.83 -3.30 -10.71
C TYR A 7 1.98 -2.14 -11.71
N THR A 8 3.15 -1.98 -12.33
CA THR A 8 3.42 -0.90 -13.28
C THR A 8 2.44 -0.92 -14.46
N ARG A 9 2.11 -2.11 -14.99
CA ARG A 9 1.09 -2.26 -16.04
C ARG A 9 -0.29 -1.80 -15.56
N LEU A 10 -0.73 -2.26 -14.38
CA LEU A 10 -2.04 -1.89 -13.84
C LEU A 10 -2.11 -0.40 -13.47
N VAL A 11 -1.00 0.22 -13.08
CA VAL A 11 -0.94 1.68 -12.85
C VAL A 11 -1.34 2.45 -14.11
N GLN A 12 -0.93 2.01 -15.30
CA GLN A 12 -1.33 2.67 -16.54
C GLN A 12 -2.84 2.55 -16.77
N ASN A 13 -3.40 1.35 -16.58
CA ASN A 13 -4.85 1.15 -16.67
C ASN A 13 -5.62 2.05 -15.68
N VAL A 14 -5.13 2.18 -14.44
CA VAL A 14 -5.74 3.06 -13.44
C VAL A 14 -5.68 4.52 -13.89
N LYS A 15 -4.54 5.00 -14.41
CA LYS A 15 -4.40 6.37 -14.90
C LYS A 15 -5.35 6.68 -16.06
N GLU A 16 -5.44 5.78 -17.05
CA GLU A 16 -6.38 5.93 -18.16
C GLU A 16 -7.83 5.99 -17.68
N ASN A 17 -8.21 5.16 -16.71
CA ASN A 17 -9.55 5.16 -16.14
C ASN A 17 -9.85 6.45 -15.35
N ILE A 18 -8.86 6.98 -14.63
CA ILE A 18 -8.95 8.26 -13.91
C ILE A 18 -9.15 9.41 -14.89
N ASP A 19 -8.40 9.44 -15.99
CA ASP A 19 -8.50 10.51 -16.98
C ASP A 19 -9.85 10.52 -17.70
N ARG A 20 -10.47 9.35 -17.88
CA ARG A 20 -11.81 9.22 -18.46
C ARG A 20 -12.95 9.45 -17.45
N ASN A 21 -12.66 9.49 -16.14
CA ASN A 21 -13.66 9.60 -15.09
C ASN A 21 -13.32 10.68 -14.05
N ALA A 22 -13.81 11.89 -14.30
CA ALA A 22 -13.57 13.06 -13.43
C ALA A 22 -14.04 12.85 -11.97
N ALA A 23 -15.13 12.10 -11.75
CA ALA A 23 -15.63 11.82 -10.40
C ALA A 23 -14.69 10.88 -9.65
N LEU A 24 -14.18 9.84 -10.31
CA LEU A 24 -13.15 8.95 -9.75
C LEU A 24 -11.88 9.73 -9.45
N LYS A 25 -11.41 10.55 -10.40
CA LYS A 25 -10.24 11.41 -10.25
C LYS A 25 -10.32 12.27 -8.99
N LYS A 26 -11.40 13.03 -8.84
CA LYS A 26 -11.62 13.89 -7.66
C LYS A 26 -11.66 13.11 -6.35
N ARG A 27 -12.29 11.93 -6.33
CA ARG A 27 -12.31 11.07 -5.13
C ARG A 27 -10.91 10.59 -4.74
N ILE A 28 -10.08 10.21 -5.71
CA ILE A 28 -8.71 9.75 -5.47
C ILE A 28 -7.80 10.89 -5.02
N GLU A 29 -7.90 12.06 -5.66
CA GLU A 29 -7.15 13.26 -5.26
C GLU A 29 -7.45 13.65 -3.80
N ASN A 30 -8.74 13.71 -3.43
CA ASN A 30 -9.16 14.01 -2.06
C ASN A 30 -8.65 12.95 -1.06
N ARG A 31 -8.76 11.66 -1.40
CA ARG A 31 -8.29 10.55 -0.55
C ARG A 31 -6.78 10.61 -0.29
N ASN A 32 -6.02 10.97 -1.33
CA ASN A 32 -4.57 10.88 -1.31
C ASN A 32 -3.89 12.21 -0.94
N GLN A 33 -4.63 13.30 -0.76
CA GLN A 33 -4.07 14.63 -0.49
C GLN A 33 -3.11 14.67 0.71
N HIS A 34 -3.48 14.06 1.85
CA HIS A 34 -2.61 14.00 3.03
C HIS A 34 -1.43 13.03 2.83
N GLN A 35 -1.71 11.84 2.31
CA GLN A 35 -0.71 10.81 2.08
C GLN A 35 0.38 11.27 1.11
N SER A 36 0.01 12.03 0.07
CA SER A 36 0.96 12.57 -0.91
C SER A 36 1.92 13.59 -0.31
N LYS A 37 1.57 14.27 0.79
CA LYS A 37 2.47 15.23 1.47
C LYS A 37 3.52 14.54 2.33
N ASN A 38 3.19 13.35 2.87
CA ASN A 38 4.03 12.65 3.85
C ASN A 38 4.77 11.44 3.26
N LYS A 39 4.47 11.05 2.02
CA LYS A 39 5.00 9.83 1.38
C LYS A 39 6.53 9.74 1.31
N ASP A 40 7.22 10.88 1.36
CA ASP A 40 8.68 10.91 1.32
C ASP A 40 9.32 10.51 2.66
N LEU A 41 8.56 10.54 3.75
CA LEU A 41 8.97 10.02 5.06
C LEU A 41 8.80 8.50 5.18
N TRP A 42 8.05 7.89 4.27
CA TRP A 42 7.77 6.46 4.31
C TRP A 42 8.94 5.65 3.81
N GLN A 43 9.23 4.56 4.51
CA GLN A 43 10.27 3.62 4.11
C GLN A 43 10.00 3.10 2.70
N LYS A 44 11.04 3.12 1.85
CA LYS A 44 10.99 2.52 0.52
C LYS A 44 11.10 1.00 0.62
N VAL A 45 10.30 0.31 -0.19
CA VAL A 45 10.25 -1.16 -0.20
C VAL A 45 10.23 -1.70 -1.63
N ASN A 46 10.85 -2.88 -1.79
CA ASN A 46 10.74 -3.67 -3.01
C ASN A 46 9.40 -4.42 -3.00
N LEU A 47 8.54 -4.11 -3.98
CA LEU A 47 7.21 -4.72 -4.07
C LEU A 47 7.26 -6.22 -4.34
N ASP A 48 8.27 -6.71 -5.06
CA ASP A 48 8.43 -8.13 -5.35
C ASP A 48 8.63 -8.93 -4.05
N THR A 49 9.54 -8.48 -3.20
CA THR A 49 9.81 -9.08 -1.88
C THR A 49 8.58 -9.05 -0.97
N LEU A 50 7.83 -7.94 -0.99
CA LEU A 50 6.62 -7.80 -0.18
C LEU A 50 5.51 -8.76 -0.63
N VAL A 51 5.30 -8.89 -1.95
CA VAL A 51 4.28 -9.79 -2.50
C VAL A 51 4.68 -11.25 -2.26
N GLU A 52 5.96 -11.60 -2.44
CA GLU A 52 6.45 -12.94 -2.11
C GLU A 52 6.19 -13.31 -0.65
N LYS A 53 6.40 -12.37 0.28
CA LYS A 53 6.20 -12.60 1.72
C LYS A 53 4.72 -12.67 2.14
N PHE A 54 3.87 -11.78 1.63
CA PHE A 54 2.52 -11.58 2.19
C PHE A 54 1.37 -11.99 1.26
N ALA A 55 1.60 -12.11 -0.05
CA ALA A 55 0.60 -12.58 -1.00
C ALA A 55 1.26 -13.37 -2.16
N PRO A 56 1.96 -14.48 -1.85
CA PRO A 56 2.65 -15.27 -2.85
C PRO A 56 1.69 -15.81 -3.90
N ASN A 57 2.13 -15.90 -5.15
CA ASN A 57 1.34 -16.38 -6.29
C ASN A 57 0.07 -15.57 -6.60
N SER A 58 -0.10 -14.40 -5.99
CA SER A 58 -1.24 -13.53 -6.26
C SER A 58 -1.28 -13.04 -7.71
N VAL A 59 -2.51 -12.91 -8.22
CA VAL A 59 -2.81 -12.24 -9.48
C VAL A 59 -3.43 -10.90 -9.12
N PRO A 60 -2.73 -9.77 -9.33
CA PRO A 60 -3.23 -8.51 -8.87
C PRO A 60 -4.40 -8.01 -9.70
N GLU A 61 -5.36 -7.37 -9.04
CA GLU A 61 -6.56 -6.79 -9.65
C GLU A 61 -6.77 -5.33 -9.21
N ILE A 62 -7.51 -4.57 -10.01
CA ILE A 62 -7.91 -3.20 -9.68
C ILE A 62 -9.31 -3.26 -9.08
N ASN A 63 -9.48 -2.76 -7.85
CA ASN A 63 -10.80 -2.66 -7.25
C ASN A 63 -11.55 -1.39 -7.70
N ASP A 64 -12.82 -1.27 -7.33
CA ASP A 64 -13.70 -0.14 -7.69
C ASP A 64 -13.18 1.24 -7.26
N SER A 65 -12.26 1.27 -6.29
CA SER A 65 -11.65 2.49 -5.77
C SER A 65 -10.33 2.85 -6.47
N GLY A 66 -9.94 2.11 -7.51
CA GLY A 66 -8.72 2.28 -8.28
C GLY A 66 -7.46 1.76 -7.58
N LYS A 67 -7.59 0.98 -6.50
CA LYS A 67 -6.45 0.38 -5.79
C LYS A 67 -6.08 -0.94 -6.44
N ILE A 68 -4.78 -1.23 -6.47
CA ILE A 68 -4.25 -2.49 -6.96
C ILE A 68 -4.08 -3.43 -5.77
N ILE A 69 -4.76 -4.57 -5.82
CA ILE A 69 -4.83 -5.54 -4.73
C ILE A 69 -4.01 -6.77 -5.09
N PHE A 70 -3.09 -7.17 -4.22
CA PHE A 70 -2.41 -8.47 -4.30
C PHE A 70 -2.92 -9.35 -3.17
N HIS A 71 -3.60 -10.43 -3.51
CA HIS A 71 -4.16 -11.35 -2.54
C HIS A 71 -4.00 -12.81 -3.02
N THR A 72 -3.50 -13.66 -2.14
CA THR A 72 -3.52 -15.13 -2.33
C THR A 72 -4.82 -15.69 -1.78
N PRO A 73 -5.65 -16.40 -2.56
CA PRO A 73 -6.91 -16.97 -2.08
C PRO A 73 -6.75 -17.75 -0.77
N GLY A 74 -7.64 -17.49 0.19
CA GLY A 74 -7.61 -18.11 1.53
C GLY A 74 -6.68 -17.44 2.56
N SER A 75 -5.84 -16.49 2.15
CA SER A 75 -5.06 -15.66 3.07
C SER A 75 -5.94 -14.66 3.82
N ASN A 76 -5.62 -14.35 5.08
CA ASN A 76 -6.23 -13.23 5.82
C ASN A 76 -5.45 -11.91 5.67
N VAL A 77 -4.45 -11.88 4.78
CA VAL A 77 -3.62 -10.72 4.47
C VAL A 77 -3.65 -10.44 2.98
N GLN A 78 -3.71 -9.16 2.62
CA GLN A 78 -3.51 -8.67 1.26
C GLN A 78 -2.58 -7.46 1.23
N LEU A 79 -1.96 -7.19 0.07
CA LEU A 79 -1.28 -5.91 -0.16
C LEU A 79 -2.19 -4.98 -0.95
N VAL A 80 -2.29 -3.75 -0.48
CA VAL A 80 -3.10 -2.70 -1.07
C VAL A 80 -2.19 -1.60 -1.60
N ALA A 81 -2.01 -1.57 -2.91
CA ALA A 81 -1.16 -0.60 -3.59
C ALA A 81 -1.98 0.54 -4.21
N GLU A 82 -1.46 1.76 -4.08
CA GLU A 82 -2.09 3.00 -4.56
C GLU A 82 -1.35 3.52 -5.79
N ALA A 83 -1.99 3.43 -6.96
CA ALA A 83 -1.38 3.74 -8.24
C ALA A 83 -0.93 5.20 -8.38
N THR A 84 -1.65 6.15 -7.78
CA THR A 84 -1.39 7.58 -8.02
C THR A 84 -0.28 8.17 -7.16
N ILE A 85 0.03 7.55 -6.01
CA ILE A 85 1.10 8.03 -5.11
C ILE A 85 2.25 7.03 -4.95
N GLY A 86 2.12 5.82 -5.50
CA GLY A 86 3.19 4.82 -5.47
C GLY A 86 3.45 4.27 -4.08
N CYS A 87 2.40 4.00 -3.31
CA CYS A 87 2.51 3.42 -1.97
C CYS A 87 1.86 2.04 -1.89
N VAL A 88 2.27 1.27 -0.90
CA VAL A 88 1.70 -0.04 -0.57
C VAL A 88 1.50 -0.16 0.93
N ARG A 89 0.45 -0.88 1.31
CA ARG A 89 0.13 -1.25 2.70
C ARG A 89 -0.11 -2.74 2.76
N ILE A 90 0.20 -3.34 3.90
CA ILE A 90 -0.11 -4.73 4.20
C ILE A 90 -1.36 -4.70 5.08
N GLU A 91 -2.47 -5.27 4.62
CA GLU A 91 -3.78 -5.17 5.26
C GLU A 91 -4.22 -6.53 5.79
N ARG A 92 -4.70 -6.57 7.04
CA ARG A 92 -5.43 -7.72 7.58
C ARG A 92 -6.91 -7.61 7.25
N LEU A 93 -7.46 -8.72 6.76
CA LEU A 93 -8.83 -8.82 6.26
C LEU A 93 -9.85 -9.16 7.34
N ASP A 94 -9.41 -9.79 8.42
CA ASP A 94 -10.24 -10.17 9.57
C ASP A 94 -10.41 -9.05 10.61
N ILE A 95 -9.83 -7.87 10.35
CA ILE A 95 -9.96 -6.68 11.21
C ILE A 95 -10.69 -5.58 10.44
N SER A 96 -11.80 -5.12 11.00
CA SER A 96 -12.52 -3.96 10.50
C SER A 96 -11.96 -2.64 11.04
N GLY A 97 -12.26 -1.52 10.38
CA GLY A 97 -11.84 -0.19 10.82
C GLY A 97 -10.45 0.25 10.33
N GLN A 98 -10.02 1.45 10.70
CA GLN A 98 -8.86 2.12 10.07
C GLN A 98 -7.49 1.57 10.50
N ARG A 99 -7.43 0.84 11.62
CA ARG A 99 -6.18 0.37 12.26
C ARG A 99 -5.94 -1.13 12.06
N ARG A 100 -5.87 -1.54 10.80
CA ARG A 100 -5.76 -2.93 10.34
C ARG A 100 -4.53 -3.22 9.46
N TYR A 101 -3.60 -2.27 9.38
CA TYR A 101 -2.40 -2.41 8.58
C TYR A 101 -1.23 -2.93 9.42
N LEU A 102 -0.42 -3.75 8.79
CA LEU A 102 0.76 -4.38 9.38
C LEU A 102 2.02 -3.62 8.98
N ASP A 103 3.06 -3.78 9.79
CA ASP A 103 4.42 -3.43 9.38
C ASP A 103 5.05 -4.53 8.50
N LEU A 104 6.34 -4.37 8.18
CA LEU A 104 7.09 -5.32 7.35
C LEU A 104 7.32 -6.68 8.00
N ASP A 105 7.10 -6.79 9.32
CA ASP A 105 7.20 -8.03 10.08
C ASP A 105 5.84 -8.73 10.24
N GLY A 106 4.76 -8.13 9.72
CA GLY A 106 3.41 -8.68 9.84
C GLY A 106 2.73 -8.36 11.18
N VAL A 107 3.20 -7.34 11.89
CA VAL A 107 2.71 -6.97 13.23
C VAL A 107 1.80 -5.75 13.15
N LEU A 108 0.67 -5.78 13.87
CA LEU A 108 -0.19 -4.61 14.03
C LEU A 108 0.52 -3.54 14.85
N ARG A 109 0.64 -2.33 14.30
CA ARG A 109 1.34 -1.21 14.92
C ARG A 109 0.39 -0.18 15.54
N ASN A 110 -0.62 -0.63 16.28
CA ASN A 110 -1.60 0.29 16.88
C ASN A 110 -1.05 1.12 18.05
N ASN A 111 -0.12 0.55 18.83
CA ASN A 111 0.44 1.15 20.05
C ASN A 111 1.98 1.23 20.00
N ILE A 112 2.55 2.22 20.68
CA ILE A 112 4.00 2.43 20.81
C ILE A 112 4.40 2.51 22.28
N THR A 113 5.57 1.96 22.61
CA THR A 113 6.17 2.03 23.95
C THR A 113 7.34 3.00 23.93
N ILE A 114 7.28 4.03 24.78
CA ILE A 114 8.34 5.04 24.92
C ILE A 114 8.66 5.15 26.41
N ASN A 115 9.93 4.90 26.77
CA ASN A 115 10.41 4.93 28.16
C ASN A 115 9.54 4.09 29.12
N GLY A 116 9.18 2.87 28.70
CA GLY A 116 8.38 1.93 29.48
C GLY A 116 6.87 2.24 29.53
N LYS A 117 6.40 3.36 28.97
CA LYS A 117 4.98 3.70 28.91
C LYS A 117 4.40 3.40 27.53
N THR A 118 3.24 2.75 27.50
CA THR A 118 2.52 2.41 26.25
C THR A 118 1.40 3.41 26.00
N ARG A 119 1.31 3.91 24.76
CA ARG A 119 0.17 4.69 24.29
C ARG A 119 -0.22 4.32 22.86
N GLY A 120 -1.42 4.71 22.45
CA GLY A 120 -1.82 4.64 21.04
C GLY A 120 -0.89 5.48 20.16
N ARG A 121 -0.58 4.98 18.96
CA ARG A 121 0.07 5.79 17.92
C ARG A 121 -0.86 6.92 17.47
N THR A 122 -0.32 8.10 17.17
CA THR A 122 -1.05 9.11 16.39
C THR A 122 -1.28 8.58 14.97
N LYS A 123 -2.05 9.32 14.14
CA LYS A 123 -2.26 8.93 12.75
C LYS A 123 -0.93 8.89 11.98
N GLU A 124 -0.11 9.91 12.15
CA GLU A 124 1.18 10.06 11.46
C GLU A 124 2.15 8.96 11.89
N GLU A 125 2.25 8.68 13.19
CA GLU A 125 3.09 7.58 13.70
C GLU A 125 2.63 6.23 13.18
N TYR A 126 1.33 6.02 13.07
CA TYR A 126 0.76 4.78 12.54
C TYR A 126 1.02 4.64 11.04
N GLU A 127 0.83 5.71 10.27
CA GLU A 127 1.14 5.72 8.83
C GLU A 127 2.63 5.49 8.58
N LEU A 128 3.52 6.13 9.34
CA LEU A 128 4.97 5.90 9.26
C LEU A 128 5.37 4.43 9.53
N ALA A 129 4.62 3.73 10.39
CA ALA A 129 4.90 2.34 10.72
C ALA A 129 4.26 1.31 9.77
N THR A 130 3.34 1.72 8.90
CA THR A 130 2.48 0.77 8.13
C THR A 130 2.31 1.12 6.64
N HIS A 131 2.70 2.32 6.23
CA HIS A 131 2.65 2.76 4.83
C HIS A 131 4.07 2.80 4.28
N PHE A 132 4.22 2.22 3.09
CA PHE A 132 5.52 2.07 2.46
C PHE A 132 5.50 2.65 1.06
N ARG A 133 6.59 3.29 0.67
CA ARG A 133 6.78 3.78 -0.69
C ARG A 133 7.29 2.64 -1.57
N ILE A 134 6.62 2.39 -2.69
CA ILE A 134 7.07 1.39 -3.65
C ILE A 134 8.31 1.95 -4.35
N MET A 135 9.41 1.19 -4.32
CA MET A 135 10.60 1.50 -5.11
C MET A 135 10.25 1.56 -6.60
N LYS A 136 10.86 2.50 -7.31
CA LYS A 136 10.79 2.56 -8.77
C LYS A 136 11.69 1.49 -9.39
N LEU A 137 11.55 1.25 -10.70
CA LEU A 137 12.33 0.22 -11.40
C LEU A 137 13.83 0.52 -11.32
N GLU A 138 14.21 1.78 -11.51
CA GLU A 138 15.61 2.22 -11.42
C GLU A 138 16.20 2.03 -10.01
N GLU A 139 15.39 2.19 -8.96
CA GLU A 139 15.80 1.98 -7.57
C GLU A 139 15.96 0.49 -7.23
N MET A 140 15.41 -0.39 -8.09
CA MET A 140 15.52 -1.85 -7.99
C MET A 140 16.62 -2.42 -8.91
N GLY A 141 17.34 -1.57 -9.64
CA GLY A 141 18.35 -2.00 -10.63
C GLY A 141 17.74 -2.69 -11.86
N LYS A 142 16.48 -2.37 -12.19
CA LYS A 142 15.76 -2.89 -13.38
C LYS A 142 15.62 -1.76 -14.39
N GLU A 143 16.10 -1.97 -15.61
CA GLU A 143 15.90 -1.07 -16.76
C GLU A 143 14.55 -1.31 -17.44
#